data_AF-A0A5N6RYP3-F1
#
_entry.id   AF-A0A5N6RYP3-F1
#
_cell.length_a   1.000
_cell.length_b   1.000
_cell.length_c   1.000
_cell.angle_alpha   90.00
_cell.angle_beta   90.00
_cell.angle_gamma   90.00
#
_symmetry.space_group_name_H-M   'P 1'
#
loop_
_entity.id
_entity.type
_entity.pdbx_description
1 polymer ?
#
loop_
_entity_poly.entity_id
_entity_poly.type
_entity_poly.pdbx_seq_one_letter_code
_entity_poly.pdbx_strand_id
1 'polypeptide(L)'
;MKFAPIINPDVRKPAPSAVRVDLRKVFLIGTGLWLLATVVCLVLMACGFAMTQLLIICGSGVAAGLLMLLWEHFDRWNYRRLGE
;
A
#
# COMPACT_ATOMS: atom_id res chain seq x y z
N MET A 1 -4.91 11.91 40.94
CA MET A 1 -5.11 11.37 39.56
C MET A 1 -5.80 12.46 38.75
N LYS A 2 -5.19 12.94 37.66
CA LYS A 2 -5.56 14.20 36.99
C LYS A 2 -6.71 13.95 35.99
N PHE A 3 -7.96 14.04 36.45
CA PHE A 3 -9.19 13.93 35.64
C PHE A 3 -9.45 15.12 34.68
N ALA A 4 -8.52 16.07 34.60
CA ALA A 4 -8.61 17.27 33.76
C ALA A 4 -9.01 17.03 32.28
N PRO A 5 -8.60 15.95 31.58
CA PRO A 5 -8.92 15.79 30.15
C PRO A 5 -10.38 15.40 29.87
N ILE A 6 -11.12 14.93 30.87
CA ILE A 6 -12.52 14.49 30.70
C ILE A 6 -13.48 15.67 30.89
N ILE A 7 -13.13 16.61 31.76
CA ILE A 7 -13.99 17.75 32.14
C ILE A 7 -13.76 18.97 31.23
N ASN A 8 -12.56 19.15 30.69
CA ASN A 8 -12.23 20.31 29.87
C ASN A 8 -11.53 19.87 28.56
N PRO A 9 -12.23 19.93 27.41
CA PRO A 9 -11.70 19.47 26.12
C PRO A 9 -10.51 20.31 25.63
N ASP A 10 -10.31 21.53 26.16
CA ASP A 10 -9.20 22.41 25.79
C ASP A 10 -7.84 21.96 26.35
N VAL A 11 -7.84 21.02 27.29
CA VAL A 11 -6.61 20.45 27.91
C VAL A 11 -6.14 19.19 27.16
N ARG A 12 -6.82 18.81 26.07
CA ARG A 12 -6.45 17.64 25.26
C ARG A 12 -5.13 17.94 24.55
N LYS A 13 -4.11 17.10 24.79
CA LYS A 13 -2.87 17.15 24.01
C LYS A 13 -3.24 17.08 22.52
N PRO A 14 -2.62 17.92 21.66
CA PRO A 14 -2.85 17.83 20.22
C PRO A 14 -2.58 16.39 19.78
N ALA A 15 -3.46 15.86 18.95
CA ALA A 15 -3.32 14.50 18.44
C ALA A 15 -1.92 14.36 17.82
N PRO A 16 -1.18 13.27 18.11
CA PRO A 16 0.13 13.07 17.52
C PRO A 16 0.00 13.15 16.00
N SER A 17 0.83 13.98 15.37
CA SER A 17 0.83 14.13 13.92
C SER A 17 0.98 12.75 13.29
N ALA A 18 0.08 12.40 12.37
CA ALA A 18 0.13 11.11 11.68
C ALA A 18 1.55 10.84 11.18
N VAL A 19 2.15 9.74 11.64
CA VAL A 19 3.49 9.34 11.18
C VAL A 19 3.37 9.04 9.69
N ARG A 20 4.01 9.89 8.89
CA ARG A 20 4.02 9.79 7.43
C ARG A 20 5.01 8.70 7.03
N VAL A 21 4.64 7.44 7.26
CA VAL A 21 5.37 6.32 6.66
C VAL A 21 5.12 6.40 5.15
N ASP A 22 6.19 6.41 4.35
CA ASP A 22 6.09 6.40 2.89
C ASP A 22 5.60 5.01 2.41
N LEU A 23 4.31 4.74 2.60
CA LEU A 23 3.63 3.54 2.13
C LEU A 23 3.88 3.32 0.64
N ARG A 24 3.92 4.39 -0.15
CA ARG A 24 4.23 4.37 -1.59
C ARG A 24 5.53 3.67 -1.92
N LYS A 25 6.59 3.92 -1.14
CA LYS A 25 7.90 3.30 -1.40
C LYS A 25 7.83 1.80 -1.15
N VAL A 26 7.17 1.40 -0.06
CA VAL A 26 6.99 -0.02 0.29
C VAL A 26 6.14 -0.74 -0.77
N PHE A 27 5.02 -0.15 -1.18
CA PHE A 27 4.15 -0.74 -2.20
C PHE A 27 4.79 -0.76 -3.58
N LEU A 28 5.57 0.25 -3.97
CA LEU A 28 6.34 0.23 -5.23
C LEU A 28 7.37 -0.89 -5.23
N ILE A 29 8.12 -1.06 -4.15
CA ILE A 29 9.13 -2.13 -4.03
C ILE A 29 8.45 -3.50 -4.09
N GLY A 30 7.37 -3.69 -3.32
CA GLY A 30 6.61 -4.94 -3.32
C GLY A 30 6.02 -5.27 -4.70
N THR A 31 5.38 -4.29 -5.35
CA THR A 31 4.79 -4.48 -6.69
C THR A 31 5.87 -4.74 -7.74
N GLY A 32 7.00 -4.05 -7.67
CA GLY A 32 8.14 -4.28 -8.56
C GLY A 32 8.72 -5.69 -8.41
N LEU A 33 8.81 -6.20 -7.18
CA LEU A 33 9.26 -7.56 -6.91
C LEU A 33 8.29 -8.60 -7.48
N TRP A 34 6.97 -8.40 -7.30
CA TRP A 34 5.96 -9.27 -7.89
C TRP A 34 5.98 -9.24 -9.42
N LEU A 35 6.23 -8.07 -10.02
CA LEU A 35 6.33 -7.91 -11.46
C LEU A 35 7.54 -8.68 -12.00
N LEU A 36 8.69 -8.56 -11.32
CA LEU A 36 9.89 -9.31 -11.66
C LEU A 36 9.64 -10.83 -11.58
N ALA A 37 9.00 -11.31 -10.52
CA ALA A 37 8.65 -12.72 -10.36
C ALA A 37 7.71 -13.20 -11.49
N THR A 38 6.76 -12.36 -11.91
CA THR A 38 5.86 -12.66 -13.03
C THR A 38 6.62 -12.79 -14.34
N VAL A 39 7.57 -11.87 -14.61
CA VAL A 39 8.44 -11.94 -15.80
C VAL A 39 9.25 -13.23 -15.81
N VAL A 40 9.85 -13.61 -14.67
CA VAL A 40 10.59 -14.88 -14.57
C VAL A 40 9.68 -16.08 -14.85
N CYS A 41 8.46 -16.10 -14.32
CA CYS A 41 7.50 -17.17 -14.59
C CYS A 41 7.09 -17.25 -16.06
N LEU A 42 6.91 -16.10 -16.74
CA LEU A 42 6.62 -16.05 -18.18
C LEU A 42 7.78 -16.62 -19.01
N VAL A 43 9.02 -16.27 -18.66
CA VAL A 43 10.21 -16.80 -19.34
C VAL A 43 10.32 -18.32 -19.16
N LEU A 44 10.13 -18.83 -17.94
CA LEU A 44 10.12 -20.28 -17.67
C LEU A 44 9.00 -20.99 -18.45
N MET A 45 7.83 -20.37 -18.57
CA MET A 45 6.73 -20.91 -19.36
C MET A 45 7.07 -20.97 -20.85
N ALA A 46 7.75 -19.94 -21.38
CA ALA A 46 8.26 -19.93 -22.76
C ALA A 46 9.33 -21.01 -23.01
N CYS A 47 10.09 -21.40 -21.99
CA CYS A 47 11.02 -22.53 -22.03
C CYS A 47 10.33 -23.91 -21.94
N GLY A 48 9.00 -23.98 -21.84
CA GLY A 48 8.23 -25.23 -21.84
C GLY A 48 7.91 -25.80 -20.46
N PHE A 49 8.15 -25.05 -19.38
CA PHE A 49 7.76 -25.48 -18.03
C PHE A 49 6.30 -25.11 -17.72
N ALA A 50 5.57 -26.02 -17.08
CA ALA A 50 4.19 -25.79 -16.65
C ALA A 50 4.14 -24.88 -15.41
N MET A 51 4.18 -23.56 -15.63
CA MET A 51 4.24 -22.54 -14.56
C MET A 51 2.90 -21.81 -14.34
N THR A 52 1.79 -22.33 -14.85
CA THR A 52 0.49 -21.63 -14.88
C THR A 52 0.00 -21.23 -13.49
N GLN A 53 0.16 -22.10 -12.50
CA GLN A 53 -0.25 -21.81 -11.13
C GLN A 53 0.62 -20.72 -10.48
N LEU A 54 1.95 -20.80 -10.63
CA LEU A 54 2.86 -19.76 -10.14
C LEU A 54 2.59 -18.42 -10.83
N LEU A 55 2.31 -18.44 -12.13
CA LEU A 55 1.98 -17.24 -12.89
C LEU A 55 0.72 -16.54 -12.37
N ILE A 56 -0.33 -17.30 -12.03
CA ILE A 56 -1.57 -16.76 -11.45
C ILE A 56 -1.29 -16.14 -10.08
N ILE A 57 -0.48 -16.78 -9.24
CA ILE A 57 -0.09 -16.24 -7.93
C ILE A 57 0.75 -14.97 -8.07
N CYS A 58 1.74 -14.96 -8.97
CA CYS A 58 2.56 -13.78 -9.22
C CYS A 58 1.74 -12.63 -9.82
N GLY A 59 0.87 -12.93 -10.77
CA GLY A 59 -0.05 -11.98 -11.37
C GLY A 59 -1.03 -11.38 -10.36
N SER A 60 -1.55 -12.17 -9.42
CA SER A 60 -2.43 -11.65 -8.35
C SER A 60 -1.67 -10.74 -7.39
N GLY A 61 -0.40 -11.05 -7.08
CA GLY A 61 0.47 -10.17 -6.30
C GLY A 61 0.73 -8.83 -6.98
N VAL A 62 0.95 -8.82 -8.30
CA VAL A 62 1.05 -7.58 -9.10
C VAL A 62 -0.26 -6.80 -9.05
N ALA A 63 -1.40 -7.47 -9.27
CA ALA A 63 -2.72 -6.83 -9.26
C ALA A 63 -3.03 -6.20 -7.90
N ALA A 64 -2.78 -6.91 -6.80
CA ALA A 64 -2.96 -6.40 -5.45
C ALA A 64 -2.04 -5.20 -5.16
N GLY A 65 -0.78 -5.26 -5.58
CA GLY A 65 0.17 -4.14 -5.46
C GLY A 65 -0.26 -2.89 -6.23
N LEU A 66 -0.74 -3.05 -7.47
CA LEU A 66 -1.27 -1.96 -8.28
C LEU A 66 -2.53 -1.35 -7.67
N LEU A 67 -3.45 -2.18 -7.15
CA LEU A 67 -4.65 -1.69 -6.46
C LEU A 67 -4.31 -0.86 -5.22
N MET A 68 -3.32 -1.29 -4.42
CA MET A 68 -2.87 -0.52 -3.26
C MET A 68 -2.19 0.80 -3.67
N LEU A 69 -1.39 0.81 -4.74
CA LEU A 69 -0.77 2.03 -5.26
C LEU A 69 -1.82 3.03 -5.80
N LEU A 70 -2.84 2.52 -6.51
CA LEU A 70 -3.96 3.33 -6.96
C LEU A 70 -4.71 3.91 -5.75
N TRP A 71 -5.03 3.09 -4.76
CA TRP A 71 -5.72 3.53 -3.55
C TRP A 71 -4.93 4.63 -2.84
N GLU A 72 -3.62 4.48 -2.64
CA GLU A 72 -2.79 5.51 -1.98
C GLU A 72 -2.72 6.80 -2.82
N HIS A 73 -2.72 6.69 -4.15
CA HIS A 73 -2.78 7.85 -5.03
C HIS A 73 -4.11 8.62 -4.89
N PHE A 74 -5.23 7.89 -4.87
CA PHE A 74 -6.57 8.46 -4.69
C PHE A 74 -6.79 9.04 -3.29
N ASP A 75 -6.34 8.34 -2.25
CA ASP A 75 -6.47 8.77 -0.85
C ASP A 75 -5.79 10.14 -0.66
N ARG A 76 -4.55 10.30 -1.15
CA ARG A 76 -3.85 11.61 -1.18
C ARG A 76 -4.55 12.68 -2.00
N TRP A 77 -5.26 12.32 -3.07
CA TRP A 77 -6.01 13.27 -3.86
C TRP A 77 -7.26 13.74 -3.12
N ASN A 78 -7.90 12.84 -2.37
CA ASN A 78 -9.08 13.14 -1.57
C ASN A 78 -8.74 14.03 -0.36
N TYR A 79 -7.60 13.82 0.32
CA TYR A 79 -7.13 14.72 1.38
C TYR A 79 -6.96 16.17 0.92
N ARG A 80 -6.56 16.39 -0.34
CA ARG A 80 -6.46 17.75 -0.89
C ARG A 80 -7.82 18.39 -1.17
N ARG A 81 -8.87 17.60 -1.43
CA ARG A 81 -10.23 18.09 -1.67
C ARG A 81 -11.03 18.33 -0.39
N LEU A 82 -10.75 17.58 0.67
CA LEU A 82 -11.44 17.70 1.97
C LEU A 82 -10.84 18.79 2.88
N GLY A 83 -9.74 19.41 2.47
CA GLY A 83 -9.08 20.51 3.18
C GLY A 83 -9.43 21.91 2.66
N GLU A 84 -10.34 22.01 1.68
CA GLU A 84 -11.06 23.24 1.34
C GLU A 84 -12.42 23.28 2.04
#